data_AF-T1AAT1-F1
#
_entry.id   AF-T1AAT1-F1
#
_cell.length_a   1.000
_cell.length_b   1.000
_cell.length_c   1.000
_cell.angle_alpha   90.00
_cell.angle_beta   90.00
_cell.angle_gamma   90.00
#
_symmetry.space_group_name_H-M   'P 1'
#
loop_
_entity.id
_entity.type
_entity.pdbx_description
1 polymer ?
#
loop_
_entity_poly.entity_id
_entity_poly.type
_entity_poly.pdbx_seq_one_letter_code
_entity_poly.pdbx_strand_id
1 'polypeptide(L)'
;WKELGRVVKKGSKALMMSMPVTVKAKADAKPEGDAQDGGKDKASHTLFIARRNWFALHQTEPLEGAEPHDLEAKAPATWNPAHALAALGITREDFQSSDGNCQGYALPESRRVAVSPLAVEPIKTLCHELAHCLLHSEQGRIEDGPELTRSLAEVEAESVAYLCCAVLSCGNLEASRGYIQHWMQDASAEQITEKHARRIMGAADKILKAGRAAPAEAEV
;
A
#
# COMPACT_ATOMS: atom_id res chain seq x y z
N TRP A 1 -5.93 19.19 0.69
CA TRP A 1 -5.46 19.47 -0.68
C TRP A 1 -4.92 20.88 -0.85
N LYS A 2 -5.70 21.94 -0.64
CA LYS A 2 -5.20 23.32 -0.80
C LYS A 2 -3.97 23.63 0.07
N GLU A 3 -3.99 23.22 1.33
CA GLU A 3 -2.85 23.34 2.26
C GLU A 3 -1.61 22.54 1.80
N LEU A 4 -1.79 21.50 0.98
CA LEU A 4 -0.72 20.71 0.38
C LEU A 4 -0.32 21.24 -1.02
N GLY A 5 -0.77 22.44 -1.40
CA GLY A 5 -0.48 23.04 -2.70
C GLY A 5 -1.19 22.38 -3.89
N ARG A 6 -2.34 21.73 -3.67
CA ARG A 6 -3.11 21.03 -4.73
C ARG A 6 -4.58 21.44 -4.78
N VAL A 7 -5.18 21.39 -5.96
CA VAL A 7 -6.61 21.64 -6.22
C VAL A 7 -7.26 20.42 -6.88
N VAL A 8 -8.54 20.20 -6.65
CA VAL A 8 -9.28 19.10 -7.28
C VAL A 8 -9.54 19.43 -8.75
N LYS A 9 -9.22 18.50 -9.66
CA LYS A 9 -9.47 18.61 -11.10
C LYS A 9 -10.95 18.83 -11.36
N LYS A 10 -11.27 19.73 -12.28
CA LYS A 10 -12.65 20.02 -12.68
C LYS A 10 -13.33 18.75 -13.21
N GLY A 11 -14.52 18.42 -12.69
CA GLY A 11 -15.30 17.24 -13.11
C GLY A 11 -15.04 15.96 -12.30
N SER A 12 -14.06 15.95 -11.40
CA SER A 12 -13.83 14.82 -10.50
C SER A 12 -15.01 14.57 -9.57
N LYS A 13 -15.37 13.29 -9.36
CA LYS A 13 -16.43 12.89 -8.42
C LYS A 13 -15.83 12.57 -7.05
N ALA A 14 -16.43 13.13 -5.99
CA ALA A 14 -16.00 12.86 -4.63
C ALA A 14 -16.33 11.42 -4.20
N LEU A 15 -15.41 10.80 -3.46
CA LEU A 15 -15.59 9.52 -2.78
C LEU A 15 -16.56 9.69 -1.62
N MET A 16 -17.46 8.71 -1.45
CA MET A 16 -18.35 8.65 -0.31
C MET A 16 -17.66 7.90 0.84
N MET A 17 -17.48 8.54 1.99
CA MET A 17 -16.98 7.89 3.19
C MET A 17 -17.86 8.19 4.39
N SER A 18 -17.88 7.25 5.34
CA SER A 18 -18.52 7.43 6.63
C SER A 18 -17.59 8.23 7.54
N MET A 19 -18.03 9.37 8.05
CA MET A 19 -17.25 10.18 9.01
C MET A 19 -17.98 10.30 10.35
N PRO A 20 -17.23 10.32 11.46
CA PRO A 20 -17.78 10.67 12.76
C PRO A 20 -18.15 12.14 12.79
N VAL A 21 -19.33 12.45 13.33
CA VAL A 21 -19.86 13.79 13.55
C VAL A 21 -20.33 13.87 14.99
N THR A 22 -19.73 14.78 15.75
CA THR A 22 -20.15 15.05 17.12
C THR A 22 -21.38 15.94 17.10
N VAL A 23 -22.50 15.44 17.61
CA VAL A 23 -23.73 16.19 17.78
C VAL A 23 -23.99 16.45 19.26
N LYS A 24 -24.48 17.65 19.58
CA LYS A 24 -24.90 18.00 20.94
C LYS A 24 -26.28 17.39 21.18
N ALA A 25 -26.48 16.70 22.29
CA ALA A 25 -27.82 16.24 22.67
C ALA A 25 -28.75 17.45 22.80
N LYS A 26 -29.95 17.36 22.21
CA LYS A 26 -31.02 18.33 22.45
C LYS A 26 -31.54 18.13 23.86
N ALA A 27 -31.85 19.24 24.55
CA ALA A 27 -32.25 19.27 25.95
C ALA A 27 -33.67 18.72 26.23
N ASP A 28 -34.34 18.10 25.24
CA ASP A 28 -35.76 17.74 25.32
C ASP A 28 -36.02 16.22 25.39
N ALA A 29 -35.04 15.43 25.85
CA ALA A 29 -35.29 14.09 26.35
C ALA A 29 -35.37 14.17 27.88
N LYS A 30 -36.60 14.10 28.42
CA LYS A 30 -36.83 13.94 29.86
C LYS A 30 -36.04 12.70 30.34
N PRO A 31 -35.15 12.82 31.33
CA PRO A 31 -34.60 11.66 32.00
C PRO A 31 -35.65 11.15 33.00
N GLU A 32 -36.16 9.93 32.78
CA GLU A 32 -36.63 9.13 33.91
C GLU A 32 -35.41 8.50 34.56
N GLY A 33 -35.07 8.94 35.77
CA GLY A 33 -34.03 8.34 36.60
C GLY A 33 -33.24 9.37 37.41
N ASP A 34 -33.46 9.36 38.72
CA ASP A 34 -32.74 10.15 39.72
C ASP A 34 -31.24 9.83 39.75
N ALA A 35 -30.40 10.87 39.60
CA ALA A 35 -29.10 10.95 40.28
C ALA A 35 -28.57 12.40 40.27
N GLN A 36 -27.88 12.72 41.35
CA GLN A 36 -27.56 14.02 41.91
C GLN A 36 -26.19 14.56 41.44
N ASP A 37 -26.16 15.87 41.18
CA ASP A 37 -25.05 16.85 41.22
C ASP A 37 -23.75 16.61 40.42
N GLY A 38 -23.34 17.65 39.66
CA GLY A 38 -22.01 17.77 39.06
C GLY A 38 -21.95 18.14 37.57
N GLY A 39 -21.95 19.44 37.25
CA GLY A 39 -21.47 19.99 35.97
C GLY A 39 -22.40 19.85 34.75
N LYS A 40 -22.84 20.98 34.18
CA LYS A 40 -23.60 21.02 32.92
C LYS A 40 -22.68 20.75 31.70
N ASP A 41 -22.12 19.55 31.61
CA ASP A 41 -21.58 19.06 30.34
C ASP A 41 -22.73 18.55 29.49
N LYS A 42 -23.11 19.35 28.47
CA LYS A 42 -24.10 18.94 27.48
C LYS A 42 -23.60 17.66 26.82
N ALA A 43 -24.19 16.52 27.17
CA ALA A 43 -23.85 15.22 26.61
C ALA A 43 -23.78 15.33 25.07
N SER A 44 -22.60 15.11 24.50
CA SER A 44 -22.42 15.01 23.06
C SER A 44 -22.28 13.55 22.69
N HIS A 45 -22.93 13.13 21.60
CA HIS A 45 -22.74 11.79 21.06
C HIS A 45 -22.18 11.86 19.63
N THR A 46 -21.40 10.86 19.27
CA THR A 46 -20.81 10.74 17.93
C THR A 46 -21.72 9.89 17.06
N LEU A 47 -22.11 10.42 15.90
CA LEU A 47 -22.81 9.69 14.86
C LEU A 47 -21.90 9.49 13.67
N PHE A 48 -22.09 8.39 12.94
CA PHE A 48 -21.39 8.15 11.68
C PHE A 48 -22.30 8.50 10.51
N ILE A 49 -21.85 9.39 9.64
CA ILE A 49 -22.65 9.90 8.52
C ILE A 49 -21.86 9.76 7.22
N ALA A 50 -22.49 9.18 6.19
CA ALA A 50 -21.93 9.13 4.85
C ALA A 50 -21.93 10.52 4.20
N ARG A 51 -20.75 10.99 3.77
CA ARG A 51 -20.55 12.27 3.09
C ARG A 51 -19.69 12.09 1.84
N ARG A 52 -19.76 13.03 0.90
CA ARG A 52 -18.99 13.02 -0.35
C ARG A 52 -17.97 14.17 -0.34
N ASN A 53 -17.03 14.12 0.60
CA ASN A 53 -16.07 15.20 0.84
C ASN A 53 -14.64 14.87 0.37
N TRP A 54 -14.37 13.61 0.05
CA TRP A 54 -13.01 13.12 -0.19
C TRP A 54 -12.72 13.02 -1.68
N PHE A 55 -11.49 13.38 -2.04
CA PHE A 55 -10.95 13.22 -3.39
C PHE A 55 -9.60 12.53 -3.27
N ALA A 56 -9.36 11.52 -4.10
CA ALA A 56 -8.07 10.84 -4.16
C ALA A 56 -7.00 11.72 -4.82
N LEU A 57 -5.72 11.42 -4.56
CA LEU A 57 -4.59 12.20 -5.08
C LEU A 57 -4.64 12.41 -6.60
N HIS A 58 -4.95 11.35 -7.37
CA HIS A 58 -5.05 11.40 -8.84
C HIS A 58 -6.16 12.34 -9.35
N GLN A 59 -7.16 12.64 -8.52
CA GLN A 59 -8.25 13.57 -8.80
C GLN A 59 -7.85 15.03 -8.56
N THR A 60 -6.59 15.28 -8.16
CA THR A 60 -6.05 16.61 -7.87
C THR A 60 -4.88 16.95 -8.78
N GLU A 61 -4.66 18.25 -8.96
CA GLU A 61 -3.57 18.84 -9.74
C GLU A 61 -2.84 19.91 -8.91
N PRO A 62 -1.57 20.24 -9.25
CA PRO A 62 -0.84 21.34 -8.61
C PRO A 62 -1.63 22.64 -8.65
N LEU A 63 -1.63 23.37 -7.53
CA LEU A 63 -2.16 24.74 -7.50
C LEU A 63 -1.16 25.66 -8.23
N GLU A 64 -1.66 26.56 -9.07
CA GLU A 64 -0.83 27.49 -9.84
C GLU A 64 0.06 28.34 -8.90
N GLY A 65 1.38 28.31 -9.14
CA GLY A 65 2.38 29.02 -8.32
C GLY A 65 2.76 28.33 -7.01
N ALA A 66 2.20 27.16 -6.68
CA ALA A 66 2.63 26.36 -5.53
C ALA A 66 3.56 25.23 -5.97
N GLU A 67 4.66 25.04 -5.24
CA GLU A 67 5.43 23.78 -5.24
C GLU A 67 4.63 22.76 -4.42
N PRO A 68 3.98 21.75 -5.02
CA PRO A 68 3.20 20.77 -4.27
C PRO A 68 4.15 19.96 -3.39
N HIS A 69 3.71 19.64 -2.18
CA HIS A 69 4.48 18.72 -1.35
C HIS A 69 4.65 17.39 -2.11
N ASP A 70 5.88 16.89 -2.21
CA ASP A 70 6.17 15.63 -2.91
C ASP A 70 5.58 14.50 -2.06
N LEU A 71 4.39 14.03 -2.44
CA LEU A 71 3.68 12.95 -1.75
C LEU A 71 4.16 11.58 -2.23
N GLU A 72 4.90 11.52 -3.33
CA GLU A 72 5.52 10.30 -3.84
C GLU A 72 6.98 10.29 -3.44
N ALA A 73 7.38 9.28 -2.66
CA ALA A 73 8.79 8.94 -2.50
C ALA A 73 9.35 8.61 -3.90
N LYS A 74 10.15 9.51 -4.47
CA LYS A 74 10.82 9.28 -5.75
C LYS A 74 11.74 8.06 -5.61
N ALA A 75 11.53 7.07 -6.48
CA ALA A 75 12.52 6.03 -6.68
C ALA A 75 13.88 6.67 -7.00
N PRO A 76 15.00 6.05 -6.60
CA PRO A 76 16.32 6.52 -7.03
C PRO A 76 16.36 6.64 -8.55
N ALA A 77 17.09 7.62 -9.07
CA ALA A 77 17.19 7.88 -10.52
C ALA A 77 17.66 6.66 -11.35
N THR A 78 18.22 5.64 -10.70
CA THR A 78 18.76 4.42 -11.31
C THR A 78 17.74 3.30 -11.49
N TRP A 79 16.53 3.39 -10.92
CA TRP A 79 15.51 2.35 -11.01
C TRP A 79 14.12 2.92 -11.30
N ASN A 80 13.45 2.38 -12.33
CA ASN A 80 12.17 2.86 -12.82
C ASN A 80 11.07 1.78 -12.67
N PRO A 81 9.98 2.06 -11.94
CA PRO A 81 8.81 1.19 -11.83
C PRO A 81 8.24 0.70 -13.16
N ALA A 82 8.17 1.58 -14.16
CA ALA A 82 7.59 1.27 -15.47
C ALA A 82 8.44 0.26 -16.24
N HIS A 83 9.78 0.37 -16.14
CA HIS A 83 10.69 -0.60 -16.74
C HIS A 83 10.52 -1.97 -16.07
N ALA A 84 10.43 -2.00 -14.74
CA ALA A 84 10.24 -3.25 -14.01
C ALA A 84 8.95 -3.96 -14.41
N LEU A 85 7.84 -3.22 -14.47
CA LEU A 85 6.54 -3.75 -14.91
C LEU A 85 6.59 -4.30 -16.33
N ALA A 86 7.17 -3.54 -17.27
CA ALA A 86 7.29 -3.95 -18.68
C ALA A 86 8.18 -5.19 -18.84
N ALA A 87 9.38 -5.19 -18.26
CA ALA A 87 10.34 -6.29 -18.39
C ALA A 87 9.87 -7.58 -17.69
N LEU A 88 9.07 -7.47 -16.62
CA LEU A 88 8.46 -8.62 -15.97
C LEU A 88 7.15 -9.06 -16.63
N GLY A 89 6.62 -8.32 -17.61
CA GLY A 89 5.30 -8.60 -18.19
C GLY A 89 4.20 -8.59 -17.12
N ILE A 90 4.24 -7.61 -16.20
CA ILE A 90 3.24 -7.40 -15.16
C ILE A 90 2.58 -6.04 -15.42
N THR A 91 1.24 -6.02 -15.44
CA THR A 91 0.48 -4.80 -15.73
C THR A 91 0.09 -4.11 -14.44
N ARG A 92 0.29 -2.79 -14.36
CA ARG A 92 -0.24 -1.98 -13.27
C ARG A 92 -1.66 -1.50 -13.61
N GLU A 93 -2.58 -1.65 -12.67
CA GLU A 93 -3.95 -1.14 -12.78
C GLU A 93 -4.24 -0.04 -11.75
N ASP A 94 -5.39 0.60 -11.94
CA ASP A 94 -5.94 1.53 -10.97
C ASP A 94 -6.33 0.79 -9.69
N PHE A 95 -5.99 1.37 -8.54
CA PHE A 95 -6.35 0.81 -7.25
C PHE A 95 -7.87 0.92 -7.00
N GLN A 96 -8.53 -0.22 -6.84
CA GLN A 96 -10.00 -0.28 -6.69
C GLN A 96 -10.49 -0.71 -5.29
N SER A 97 -9.60 -1.08 -4.37
CA SER A 97 -10.00 -1.51 -3.03
C SER A 97 -10.65 -0.38 -2.24
N SER A 98 -11.75 -0.69 -1.54
CA SER A 98 -12.41 0.23 -0.62
C SER A 98 -11.79 0.23 0.78
N ASP A 99 -10.87 -0.69 1.07
CA ASP A 99 -10.14 -0.71 2.33
C ASP A 99 -9.08 0.38 2.33
N GLY A 100 -9.30 1.41 3.15
CA GLY A 100 -8.39 2.55 3.27
C GLY A 100 -7.03 2.22 3.90
N ASN A 101 -6.90 1.06 4.56
CA ASN A 101 -5.63 0.61 5.13
C ASN A 101 -4.79 -0.17 4.11
N CYS A 102 -5.43 -0.72 3.07
CA CYS A 102 -4.76 -1.47 2.02
C CYS A 102 -3.83 -0.56 1.22
N GLN A 103 -2.53 -0.86 1.26
CA GLN A 103 -1.51 -0.09 0.54
C GLN A 103 -1.40 -0.52 -0.92
N GLY A 104 -1.70 -1.77 -1.23
CA GLY A 104 -1.60 -2.38 -2.56
C GLY A 104 -2.24 -3.77 -2.59
N TYR A 105 -2.39 -4.32 -3.79
CA TYR A 105 -2.76 -5.72 -3.97
C TYR A 105 -2.23 -6.27 -5.30
N ALA A 106 -2.05 -7.59 -5.34
CA ALA A 106 -1.65 -8.34 -6.53
C ALA A 106 -2.75 -9.32 -6.94
N LEU A 107 -2.81 -9.57 -8.25
CA LEU A 107 -3.61 -10.64 -8.88
C LEU A 107 -2.64 -11.56 -9.65
N PRO A 108 -1.93 -12.47 -8.94
CA PRO A 108 -0.79 -13.22 -9.51
C PRO A 108 -1.11 -13.98 -10.78
N GLU A 109 -2.27 -14.66 -10.83
CA GLU A 109 -2.67 -15.48 -11.99
C GLU A 109 -2.91 -14.64 -13.25
N SER A 110 -3.27 -13.37 -13.08
CA SER A 110 -3.45 -12.42 -14.19
C SER A 110 -2.28 -11.46 -14.39
N ARG A 111 -1.19 -11.62 -13.62
CA ARG A 111 0.00 -10.76 -13.61
C ARG A 111 -0.36 -9.27 -13.54
N ARG A 112 -1.27 -8.92 -12.63
CA ARG A 112 -1.71 -7.54 -12.41
C ARG A 112 -1.40 -7.10 -10.98
N VAL A 113 -1.03 -5.84 -10.82
CA VAL A 113 -0.77 -5.22 -9.52
C VAL A 113 -1.42 -3.85 -9.43
N ALA A 114 -1.86 -3.48 -8.23
CA ALA A 114 -2.35 -2.15 -7.92
C ALA A 114 -1.63 -1.61 -6.69
N VAL A 115 -1.28 -0.33 -6.72
CA VAL A 115 -0.72 0.38 -5.57
C VAL A 115 -1.63 1.55 -5.27
N SER A 116 -2.03 1.66 -4.01
CA SER A 116 -2.88 2.74 -3.52
C SER A 116 -2.22 4.09 -3.81
N PRO A 117 -2.97 5.08 -4.31
CA PRO A 117 -2.46 6.44 -4.46
C PRO A 117 -2.17 7.12 -3.11
N LEU A 118 -2.56 6.48 -2.00
CA LEU A 118 -2.29 6.92 -0.63
C LEU A 118 -1.23 6.04 0.06
N ALA A 119 -0.54 5.17 -0.69
CA ALA A 119 0.48 4.30 -0.13
C ALA A 119 1.60 5.14 0.49
N VAL A 120 1.95 4.85 1.75
CA VAL A 120 3.02 5.57 2.47
C VAL A 120 4.39 5.31 1.83
N GLU A 121 4.60 4.09 1.35
CA GLU A 121 5.85 3.65 0.73
C GLU A 121 5.58 3.00 -0.63
N PRO A 122 5.25 3.78 -1.68
CA PRO A 122 4.72 3.25 -2.93
C PRO A 122 5.69 2.29 -3.65
N ILE A 123 7.00 2.50 -3.54
CA ILE A 123 8.02 1.61 -4.11
C ILE A 123 8.09 0.29 -3.34
N LYS A 124 8.08 0.35 -1.99
CA LYS A 124 8.05 -0.84 -1.13
C LYS A 124 6.81 -1.69 -1.44
N THR A 125 5.65 -1.04 -1.47
CA THR A 125 4.38 -1.68 -1.82
C THR A 125 4.44 -2.29 -3.22
N LEU A 126 4.92 -1.56 -4.22
CA LEU A 126 5.04 -2.11 -5.57
C LEU A 126 5.94 -3.36 -5.60
N CYS A 127 7.11 -3.32 -4.98
CA CYS A 127 8.01 -4.47 -4.91
C CYS A 127 7.37 -5.67 -4.21
N HIS A 128 6.57 -5.44 -3.16
CA HIS A 128 5.77 -6.47 -2.49
C HIS A 128 4.74 -7.09 -3.45
N GLU A 129 3.95 -6.29 -4.16
CA GLU A 129 2.95 -6.82 -5.11
C GLU A 129 3.59 -7.55 -6.32
N LEU A 130 4.74 -7.05 -6.79
CA LEU A 130 5.53 -7.73 -7.81
C LEU A 130 6.04 -9.09 -7.31
N ALA A 131 6.46 -9.17 -6.04
CA ALA A 131 6.90 -10.43 -5.44
C ALA A 131 5.76 -11.46 -5.44
N HIS A 132 4.54 -11.07 -5.06
CA HIS A 132 3.37 -11.94 -5.17
C HIS A 132 3.13 -12.47 -6.58
N CYS A 133 3.22 -11.62 -7.60
CA CYS A 133 3.07 -12.04 -9.00
C CYS A 133 4.18 -12.98 -9.49
N LEU A 134 5.38 -12.87 -8.94
CA LEU A 134 6.52 -13.71 -9.33
C LEU A 134 6.58 -15.04 -8.58
N LEU A 135 6.15 -15.05 -7.32
CA LEU A 135 6.34 -16.17 -6.42
C LEU A 135 5.07 -17.00 -6.19
N HIS A 136 3.88 -16.39 -6.29
CA HIS A 136 2.63 -17.03 -5.87
C HIS A 136 1.60 -17.16 -6.99
N SER A 137 2.00 -17.01 -8.26
CA SER A 137 1.21 -17.49 -9.40
C SER A 137 1.39 -19.00 -9.55
N GLU A 138 0.54 -19.65 -10.36
CA GLU A 138 0.64 -21.10 -10.63
C GLU A 138 2.06 -21.51 -11.10
N GLN A 139 2.72 -20.70 -11.94
CA GLN A 139 4.10 -20.94 -12.42
C GLN A 139 5.17 -20.69 -11.35
N GLY A 140 4.82 -19.93 -10.30
CA GLY A 140 5.69 -19.63 -9.17
C GLY A 140 5.51 -20.62 -8.02
N ARG A 141 4.51 -21.50 -8.04
CA ARG A 141 4.26 -22.44 -6.94
C ARG A 141 5.37 -23.46 -6.80
N ILE A 142 5.50 -23.97 -5.59
CA ILE A 142 6.40 -25.06 -5.27
C ILE A 142 5.65 -26.37 -5.55
N GLU A 143 6.02 -27.10 -6.60
CA GLU A 143 5.35 -28.35 -7.01
C GLU A 143 5.57 -29.50 -6.00
N ASP A 144 6.74 -29.57 -5.36
CA ASP A 144 7.14 -30.65 -4.44
C ASP A 144 7.29 -30.20 -2.97
N GLY A 145 6.44 -29.30 -2.49
CA GLY A 145 6.55 -28.75 -1.13
C GLY A 145 5.21 -28.74 -0.40
N PRO A 146 5.22 -28.51 0.93
CA PRO A 146 3.99 -28.29 1.66
C PRO A 146 3.22 -27.11 1.07
N GLU A 147 1.89 -27.18 1.15
CA GLU A 147 1.02 -26.11 0.69
C GLU A 147 1.46 -24.78 1.32
N LEU A 148 1.67 -23.76 0.48
CA LEU A 148 2.18 -22.46 0.93
C LEU A 148 1.10 -21.77 1.76
N THR A 149 1.35 -21.61 3.06
CA THR A 149 0.45 -20.85 3.93
C THR A 149 0.46 -19.38 3.54
N ARG A 150 -0.66 -18.69 3.79
CA ARG A 150 -0.75 -17.24 3.55
C ARG A 150 0.38 -16.50 4.27
N SER A 151 0.61 -16.81 5.55
CA SER A 151 1.66 -16.16 6.34
C SER A 151 3.04 -16.35 5.72
N LEU A 152 3.36 -17.54 5.20
CA LEU A 152 4.64 -17.80 4.55
C LEU A 152 4.79 -17.04 3.22
N ALA A 153 3.70 -16.94 2.45
CA ALA A 153 3.66 -16.10 1.24
C ALA A 153 3.90 -14.62 1.57
N GLU A 154 3.30 -14.09 2.64
CA GLU A 154 3.53 -12.72 3.09
C GLU A 154 4.98 -12.51 3.55
N VAL A 155 5.58 -13.49 4.25
CA VAL A 155 7.02 -13.44 4.60
C VAL A 155 7.89 -13.38 3.35
N GLU A 156 7.63 -14.22 2.33
CA GLU A 156 8.38 -14.17 1.07
C GLU A 156 8.27 -12.79 0.42
N ALA A 157 7.05 -12.26 0.27
CA ALA A 157 6.80 -11.00 -0.40
C ALA A 157 7.38 -9.79 0.34
N GLU A 158 7.21 -9.72 1.66
CA GLU A 158 7.79 -8.65 2.48
C GLU A 158 9.33 -8.72 2.51
N SER A 159 9.91 -9.93 2.51
CA SER A 159 11.36 -10.08 2.44
C SER A 159 11.93 -9.62 1.10
N VAL A 160 11.24 -9.90 -0.01
CA VAL A 160 11.62 -9.38 -1.33
C VAL A 160 11.54 -7.86 -1.36
N ALA A 161 10.45 -7.28 -0.84
CA ALA A 161 10.27 -5.83 -0.77
C ALA A 161 11.37 -5.18 0.09
N TYR A 162 11.70 -5.75 1.24
CA TYR A 162 12.78 -5.31 2.12
C TYR A 162 14.13 -5.27 1.39
N LEU A 163 14.50 -6.34 0.69
CA LEU A 163 15.76 -6.41 -0.05
C LEU A 163 15.81 -5.38 -1.18
N CYS A 164 14.71 -5.22 -1.92
CA CYS A 164 14.63 -4.21 -2.98
C CYS A 164 14.80 -2.80 -2.40
N CYS A 165 14.07 -2.49 -1.33
CA CYS A 165 14.17 -1.21 -0.64
C CYS A 165 15.58 -0.94 -0.08
N ALA A 166 16.23 -1.96 0.47
CA ALA A 166 17.59 -1.86 0.99
C ALA A 166 18.60 -1.53 -0.13
N VAL A 167 18.50 -2.21 -1.27
CA VAL A 167 19.37 -1.94 -2.44
C VAL A 167 19.09 -0.57 -3.06
N LEU A 168 17.81 -0.19 -3.13
CA LEU A 168 17.38 1.10 -3.65
C LEU A 168 17.56 2.25 -2.65
N SER A 169 17.99 1.98 -1.42
CA SER A 169 18.11 3.01 -0.38
C SER A 169 16.83 3.83 -0.20
N CYS A 170 15.68 3.14 -0.21
CA CYS A 170 14.36 3.75 -0.07
C CYS A 170 13.50 3.00 0.95
N GLY A 171 12.42 3.64 1.41
CA GLY A 171 11.50 3.06 2.39
C GLY A 171 12.02 2.96 3.82
N ASN A 172 11.15 2.51 4.72
CA ASN A 172 11.40 2.30 6.14
C ASN A 172 11.74 0.82 6.38
N LEU A 173 13.04 0.52 6.34
CA LEU A 173 13.56 -0.84 6.56
C LEU A 173 13.27 -1.38 7.96
N GLU A 174 13.20 -0.50 8.98
CA GLU A 174 12.89 -0.91 10.34
C GLU A 174 11.44 -1.38 10.47
N ALA A 175 10.50 -0.60 9.93
CA ALA A 175 9.10 -0.98 9.87
C ALA A 175 8.91 -2.28 9.07
N SER A 176 9.56 -2.41 7.92
CA SER A 176 9.51 -3.61 7.07
C SER A 176 10.02 -4.86 7.81
N ARG A 177 11.10 -4.73 8.61
CA ARG A 177 11.59 -5.82 9.46
C ARG A 177 10.54 -6.25 10.50
N GLY A 178 9.83 -5.29 11.09
CA GLY A 178 8.72 -5.57 12.02
C GLY A 178 7.61 -6.39 11.37
N TYR A 179 7.21 -6.05 10.14
CA TYR A 179 6.19 -6.81 9.39
C TYR A 179 6.65 -8.24 9.08
N ILE A 180 7.91 -8.43 8.65
CA ILE A 180 8.45 -9.78 8.42
C ILE A 180 8.39 -10.61 9.70
N GLN A 181 8.82 -10.05 10.83
CA GLN A 181 8.78 -10.74 12.12
C GLN A 181 7.36 -11.10 12.56
N HIS A 182 6.40 -10.19 12.33
CA HIS A 182 4.99 -10.45 12.62
C HIS A 182 4.47 -11.65 11.83
N TRP A 183 4.69 -11.68 10.50
CA TRP A 183 4.25 -12.80 9.68
C TRP A 183 4.98 -14.12 10.00
N MET A 184 6.25 -14.04 10.42
CA MET A 184 7.01 -15.22 10.87
C MET A 184 6.47 -15.84 12.16
N GLN A 185 5.85 -15.06 13.05
CA GLN A 185 5.21 -15.61 14.25
C GLN A 185 4.06 -16.56 13.87
N ASP A 186 3.28 -16.19 12.85
CA ASP A 186 2.16 -16.99 12.37
C ASP A 186 2.60 -18.12 11.43
N ALA A 187 3.71 -17.94 10.70
CA ALA A 187 4.23 -18.94 9.78
C ALA A 187 5.01 -20.07 10.49
N SER A 188 5.31 -19.98 11.80
CA SER A 188 6.35 -20.77 12.47
C SER A 188 7.73 -20.59 11.80
N ALA A 189 8.70 -20.09 12.56
CA ALA A 189 10.06 -19.84 12.06
C ALA A 189 10.74 -21.10 11.47
N GLU A 190 10.28 -22.31 11.83
CA GLU A 190 10.75 -23.58 11.29
C GLU A 190 10.35 -23.81 9.81
N GLN A 191 9.45 -23.01 9.25
CA GLN A 191 8.96 -23.16 7.87
C GLN A 191 9.82 -22.44 6.82
N ILE A 192 10.67 -21.47 7.20
CA ILE A 192 11.58 -20.80 6.25
C ILE A 192 12.77 -21.73 5.96
N THR A 193 12.64 -22.48 4.88
CA THR A 193 13.71 -23.34 4.35
C THR A 193 14.65 -22.57 3.42
N GLU A 194 15.78 -23.20 3.07
CA GLU A 194 16.69 -22.67 2.04
C GLU A 194 15.99 -22.43 0.69
N LYS A 195 14.95 -23.21 0.37
CA LYS A 195 14.15 -23.03 -0.85
C LYS A 195 13.44 -21.68 -0.87
N HIS A 196 12.85 -21.27 0.25
CA HIS A 196 12.23 -19.94 0.40
C HIS A 196 13.27 -18.83 0.27
N ALA A 197 14.43 -18.98 0.93
CA ALA A 197 15.52 -18.01 0.82
C ALA A 197 15.99 -17.82 -0.64
N ARG A 198 16.16 -18.91 -1.39
CA ARG A 198 16.54 -18.85 -2.82
C ARG A 198 15.47 -18.17 -3.68
N ARG A 199 14.18 -18.44 -3.42
CA ARG A 199 13.05 -17.80 -4.11
C ARG A 199 13.02 -16.29 -3.84
N ILE A 200 13.13 -15.89 -2.58
CA ILE A 200 13.19 -14.48 -2.16
C ILE A 200 14.34 -13.76 -2.86
N MET A 201 15.55 -14.31 -2.79
CA MET A 201 16.73 -13.71 -3.42
C MET A 201 16.57 -13.63 -4.95
N GLY A 202 16.06 -14.69 -5.58
CA GLY A 202 15.82 -14.74 -7.02
C GLY A 202 14.76 -13.76 -7.51
N ALA A 203 13.67 -13.58 -6.74
CA ALA A 203 12.64 -12.60 -7.06
C ALA A 203 13.13 -11.16 -6.88
N ALA A 204 13.85 -10.88 -5.79
CA ALA A 204 14.46 -9.56 -5.57
C ALA A 204 15.44 -9.20 -6.69
N ASP A 205 16.32 -10.12 -7.09
CA ASP A 205 17.25 -9.92 -8.21
C ASP A 205 16.53 -9.64 -9.53
N LYS A 206 15.46 -10.40 -9.84
CA LYS A 206 14.63 -10.18 -11.03
C LYS A 206 14.00 -8.78 -11.03
N ILE A 207 13.39 -8.36 -9.92
CA ILE A 207 12.75 -7.03 -9.78
C ILE A 207 13.79 -5.91 -9.93
N LEU A 208 14.93 -6.05 -9.25
CA LEU A 208 15.99 -5.05 -9.28
C LEU A 208 16.61 -4.91 -10.68
N LYS A 209 16.85 -6.02 -11.39
CA LYS A 209 17.34 -6.00 -12.77
C LYS A 209 16.30 -5.42 -13.74
N ALA A 210 15.04 -5.82 -13.60
CA ALA A 210 13.96 -5.39 -14.49
C ALA A 210 13.73 -3.88 -14.49
N GLY A 211 13.91 -3.20 -13.35
CA GLY A 211 13.74 -1.75 -13.27
C GLY A 211 14.98 -0.91 -13.59
N ARG A 212 16.14 -1.52 -13.84
CA ARG A 212 17.31 -0.77 -14.34
C ARG A 212 17.06 -0.34 -15.79
N ALA A 213 17.66 0.78 -16.21
CA ALA A 213 17.68 1.15 -17.61
C ALA A 213 18.37 0.04 -18.42
N ALA A 214 17.78 -0.35 -19.56
CA ALA A 214 18.49 -1.18 -20.52
C ALA A 214 19.78 -0.43 -20.94
N PRO A 215 20.92 -1.11 -21.11
CA PRO A 215 22.08 -0.48 -21.73
C PRO A 215 21.61 0.06 -23.09
N ALA A 216 21.84 1.35 -23.34
CA ALA A 216 21.60 1.93 -24.65
C ALA A 216 22.33 1.04 -25.67
N GLU A 217 21.59 0.48 -26.62
CA GLU A 217 22.20 -0.22 -27.74
C GLU A 217 23.17 0.77 -28.38
N ALA A 218 24.47 0.49 -28.28
CA ALA A 218 25.48 1.25 -28.99
C ALA A 218 25.18 1.04 -30.48
N GLU A 219 24.65 2.09 -31.13
CA GLU A 219 24.54 2.13 -32.58
C GLU A 219 25.94 1.84 -33.16
N VAL A 220 26.03 0.72 -33.90
CA VAL A 220 27.19 0.35 -34.73
C VAL A 220 26.91 0.80 -36.16
#